data_AF-A0A2M7Z1X0-F1
#
_entry.id   AF-A0A2M7Z1X0-F1
#
_cell.length_a   1.000
_cell.length_b   1.000
_cell.length_c   1.000
_cell.angle_alpha   90.00
_cell.angle_beta   90.00
_cell.angle_gamma   90.00
#
_symmetry.space_group_name_H-M   'P 1'
#
loop_
_entity.id
_entity.type
_entity.pdbx_description
1 polymer ?
#
loop_
_entity_poly.entity_id
_entity_poly.type
_entity_poly.pdbx_seq_one_letter_code
_entity_poly.pdbx_strand_id
1 'polypeptide(L)'
;MKISRGNIVWIAVAALVWGCGCVQVSAQAPPSRVSHGLQVLVTYHSLSGHTEEMAKNVQKGAESVAGTTVLLKTVGQVTADELFGSDAVVVGSPVYWSNMSGEVKTFFDRWQFEFGVFPEWKMRNKVGAAFATGGQVSSGKEVTMLTILAVMLGNQ
;
A
#
# COMPACT_ATOMS: atom_id res chain seq x y z
N MET A 1 36.93 -50.15 -26.12
CA MET A 1 36.23 -51.41 -26.48
C MET A 1 34.81 -51.33 -25.92
N LYS A 2 33.87 -51.98 -26.60
CA LYS A 2 32.43 -51.69 -26.74
C LYS A 2 31.56 -52.22 -25.55
N ILE A 3 30.32 -51.71 -25.45
CA ILE A 3 29.08 -52.30 -24.84
C ILE A 3 28.86 -51.96 -23.35
N SER A 4 27.83 -51.23 -22.89
CA SER A 4 26.36 -51.16 -23.10
C SER A 4 25.53 -52.21 -22.31
N ARG A 5 24.47 -51.70 -21.64
CA ARG A 5 23.35 -52.37 -20.92
C ARG A 5 23.70 -52.85 -19.50
N GLY A 6 22.90 -52.65 -18.46
CA GLY A 6 21.56 -52.06 -18.29
C GLY A 6 21.06 -52.41 -16.88
N ASN A 7 20.37 -51.45 -16.24
CA ASN A 7 19.40 -51.56 -15.14
C ASN A 7 19.60 -52.63 -14.04
N ILE A 8 19.96 -52.18 -12.83
CA ILE A 8 19.22 -52.58 -11.62
C ILE A 8 18.95 -51.34 -10.76
N VAL A 9 17.66 -51.10 -10.62
CA VAL A 9 16.97 -50.10 -9.80
C VAL A 9 17.39 -50.21 -8.33
N TRP A 10 17.81 -49.10 -7.74
CA TRP A 10 17.56 -48.83 -6.32
C TRP A 10 16.91 -47.45 -6.19
N ILE A 11 15.73 -47.51 -5.61
CA ILE A 11 14.81 -46.43 -5.28
C ILE A 11 15.41 -45.56 -4.18
N ALA A 12 15.07 -44.27 -4.26
CA ALA A 12 15.08 -43.27 -3.19
C ALA A 12 16.43 -42.69 -2.74
N VAL A 13 16.81 -41.56 -3.37
CA VAL A 13 17.04 -40.31 -2.63
C VAL A 13 16.45 -39.16 -3.45
N ALA A 14 15.18 -38.86 -3.21
CA ALA A 14 14.57 -37.61 -3.62
C ALA A 14 14.95 -36.54 -2.59
N ALA A 15 15.89 -35.66 -2.93
CA ALA A 15 16.08 -34.41 -2.19
C ALA A 15 16.70 -33.35 -3.14
N LEU A 16 15.82 -32.47 -3.62
CA LEU A 16 16.07 -31.05 -3.87
C LEU A 16 17.28 -30.68 -4.73
N VAL A 17 17.15 -30.86 -6.05
CA VAL A 17 17.77 -29.97 -7.03
C VAL A 17 16.72 -29.60 -8.05
N TRP A 18 16.10 -28.42 -7.89
CA TRP A 18 15.77 -27.50 -9.00
C TRP A 18 14.84 -26.40 -8.51
N GLY A 19 15.24 -25.17 -8.77
CA GLY A 19 14.53 -23.98 -8.31
C GLY A 19 15.44 -22.92 -7.71
N CYS A 20 16.74 -22.94 -7.99
CA CYS A 20 17.56 -21.72 -7.95
C CYS A 20 17.10 -20.81 -9.11
N GLY A 21 15.83 -20.41 -9.06
CA GLY A 21 15.30 -19.32 -9.84
C GLY A 21 15.92 -18.08 -9.25
N CYS A 22 16.97 -17.61 -9.93
CA CYS A 22 17.39 -16.23 -9.87
C CYS A 22 16.13 -15.38 -10.04
N VAL A 23 15.53 -14.93 -8.94
CA VAL A 23 14.51 -13.88 -9.00
C VAL A 23 15.27 -12.71 -9.60
N GLN A 24 15.04 -12.47 -10.88
CA GLN A 24 15.46 -11.26 -11.52
C GLN A 24 14.68 -10.15 -10.83
N VAL A 25 15.26 -9.58 -9.78
CA VAL A 25 14.89 -8.26 -9.30
C VAL A 25 15.18 -7.34 -10.48
N SER A 26 14.17 -7.14 -11.32
CA SER A 26 14.12 -6.00 -12.22
C SER A 26 14.20 -4.79 -11.30
N ALA A 27 15.40 -4.21 -11.22
CA ALA A 27 15.60 -2.87 -10.69
C ALA A 27 14.91 -1.93 -11.67
N GLN A 28 13.58 -1.79 -11.51
CA GLN A 28 12.85 -0.73 -12.15
C GLN A 28 13.48 0.56 -11.62
N ALA A 29 14.14 1.30 -12.51
CA ALA A 29 14.75 2.58 -12.17
C ALA A 29 13.70 3.47 -11.46
N PRO A 30 14.10 4.26 -10.44
CA PRO A 30 13.17 5.17 -9.79
C PRO A 30 12.53 6.04 -10.86
N PRO A 31 11.19 6.17 -10.92
CA PRO A 31 10.54 6.99 -11.94
C PRO A 31 11.08 8.42 -11.82
N SER A 32 11.89 8.80 -12.81
CA SER A 32 12.55 10.09 -12.87
C SER A 32 11.66 11.10 -13.58
N ARG A 33 11.57 12.30 -12.99
CA ARG A 33 11.03 13.56 -13.53
C ARG A 33 9.52 13.56 -13.75
N VAL A 34 8.82 14.11 -12.77
CA VAL A 34 7.40 14.49 -12.84
C VAL A 34 7.22 15.50 -13.99
N SER A 35 6.78 15.01 -15.16
CA SER A 35 6.38 15.83 -16.32
C SER A 35 4.85 15.89 -16.50
N HIS A 36 4.11 15.29 -15.57
CA HIS A 36 2.64 15.32 -15.48
C HIS A 36 2.25 15.83 -14.08
N GLY A 37 1.07 16.44 -13.93
CA GLY A 37 0.62 16.94 -12.63
C GLY A 37 0.56 15.80 -11.60
N LEU A 38 1.06 16.05 -10.39
CA LEU A 38 1.06 15.10 -9.27
C LEU A 38 -0.37 14.90 -8.76
N GLN A 39 -0.84 13.66 -8.72
CA GLN A 39 -2.12 13.32 -8.09
C GLN A 39 -1.91 12.72 -6.70
N VAL A 40 -2.47 13.40 -5.69
CA VAL A 40 -2.42 12.95 -4.29
C VAL A 40 -3.83 12.56 -3.85
N LEU A 41 -4.03 11.30 -3.51
CA LEU A 41 -5.26 10.83 -2.89
C LEU A 41 -5.15 11.00 -1.38
N VAL A 42 -5.97 11.88 -0.80
CA VAL A 42 -6.15 11.99 0.65
C VAL A 42 -7.44 11.28 1.00
N THR A 43 -7.33 10.13 1.67
CA THR A 43 -8.47 9.35 2.11
C THR A 43 -8.52 9.21 3.62
N TYR A 44 -9.72 9.25 4.20
CA TYR A 44 -9.86 9.21 5.65
C TYR A 44 -11.18 8.58 6.11
N HIS A 45 -11.21 8.17 7.37
CA HIS A 45 -12.45 7.90 8.10
C HIS A 45 -12.65 8.97 9.19
N SER A 46 -13.88 9.41 9.42
CA SER A 46 -14.21 10.40 10.45
C SER A 46 -15.59 10.14 10.99
N LEU A 47 -15.72 10.09 12.33
CA LEU A 47 -17.02 9.96 13.00
C LEU A 47 -17.55 11.32 13.48
N SER A 48 -16.72 12.10 14.17
CA SER A 48 -17.09 13.38 14.78
C SER A 48 -16.60 14.61 14.01
N GLY A 49 -16.00 14.43 12.83
CA GLY A 49 -15.51 15.53 11.99
C GLY A 49 -14.04 15.93 12.22
N HIS A 50 -13.40 15.57 13.33
CA HIS A 50 -12.01 15.99 13.59
C HIS A 50 -10.99 15.44 12.58
N THR A 51 -11.13 14.18 12.19
CA THR A 51 -10.24 13.58 11.17
C THR A 51 -10.47 14.20 9.80
N GLU A 52 -11.72 14.56 9.49
CA GLU A 52 -12.05 15.27 8.26
C GLU A 52 -11.42 16.67 8.22
N GLU A 53 -11.50 17.41 9.33
CA GLU A 53 -10.87 18.72 9.45
C GLU A 53 -9.35 18.62 9.26
N MET A 54 -8.71 17.62 9.88
CA MET A 54 -7.30 17.34 9.66
C MET A 54 -7.01 16.98 8.19
N ALA A 55 -7.86 16.17 7.55
CA ALA A 55 -7.72 15.79 6.15
C ALA A 55 -7.82 17.02 5.22
N LYS A 56 -8.72 17.97 5.51
CA LYS A 56 -8.81 19.26 4.80
C LYS A 56 -7.54 20.10 4.95
N ASN A 57 -6.90 20.06 6.12
CA ASN A 57 -5.63 20.76 6.33
C ASN A 57 -4.47 20.07 5.59
N VAL A 58 -4.47 18.74 5.54
CA VAL A 58 -3.53 17.97 4.70
C VAL A 58 -3.72 18.32 3.21
N GLN A 59 -4.96 18.38 2.74
CA GLN A 59 -5.30 18.80 1.37
C GLN A 59 -4.72 20.19 1.08
N LYS A 60 -5.02 21.19 1.91
CA LYS A 60 -4.48 22.56 1.75
C LYS A 60 -2.95 22.57 1.71
N GLY A 61 -2.30 21.76 2.55
CA GLY A 61 -0.86 21.61 2.56
C GLY A 61 -0.30 21.05 1.26
N ALA A 62 -0.92 19.99 0.73
CA ALA A 62 -0.51 19.38 -0.54
C ALA A 62 -0.79 20.28 -1.75
N GLU A 63 -1.94 20.98 -1.78
CA GLU A 63 -2.30 21.95 -2.84
C GLU A 63 -1.40 23.19 -2.85
N SER A 64 -0.71 23.50 -1.76
CA SER A 64 0.25 24.61 -1.71
C SER A 64 1.47 24.40 -2.62
N VAL A 65 1.72 23.17 -3.05
CA VAL A 65 2.82 22.81 -3.94
C VAL A 65 2.35 22.84 -5.39
N ALA A 66 2.99 23.69 -6.21
CA ALA A 66 2.66 23.85 -7.61
C ALA A 66 2.67 22.52 -8.39
N GLY A 67 1.64 22.31 -9.22
CA GLY A 67 1.50 21.09 -10.02
C GLY A 67 0.88 19.90 -9.27
N THR A 68 0.37 20.11 -8.04
CA THR A 68 -0.29 19.07 -7.24
C THR A 68 -1.82 19.19 -7.34
N THR A 69 -2.49 18.10 -7.69
CA THR A 69 -3.94 17.93 -7.62
C THR A 69 -4.26 16.98 -6.48
N VAL A 70 -5.15 17.40 -5.57
CA VAL A 70 -5.53 16.58 -4.43
C VAL A 70 -6.96 16.07 -4.58
N LEU A 71 -7.13 14.77 -4.41
CA LEU A 71 -8.44 14.13 -4.33
C LEU A 71 -8.74 13.82 -2.86
N LEU A 72 -9.68 14.54 -2.25
CA LEU A 72 -10.11 14.33 -0.87
C LEU A 72 -11.39 13.48 -0.82
N LYS A 73 -11.33 12.28 -0.21
CA LYS A 73 -12.49 11.38 -0.10
C LYS A 73 -12.55 10.61 1.21
N THR A 74 -13.75 10.19 1.61
CA THR A 74 -13.87 9.19 2.67
C THR A 74 -13.47 7.81 2.14
N VAL A 75 -12.92 6.95 3.01
CA VAL A 75 -12.44 5.60 2.63
C VAL A 75 -13.49 4.72 1.95
N GLY A 76 -14.78 4.92 2.24
CA GLY A 76 -15.88 4.18 1.61
C GLY A 76 -16.16 4.60 0.17
N GLN A 77 -15.75 5.80 -0.25
CA GLN A 77 -16.09 6.42 -1.55
C GLN A 77 -14.95 6.37 -2.57
N VAL A 78 -13.79 5.84 -2.19
CA VAL A 78 -12.63 5.70 -3.09
C VAL A 78 -12.89 4.58 -4.09
N THR A 79 -12.64 4.84 -5.37
CA THR A 79 -12.70 3.83 -6.43
C THR A 79 -11.32 3.28 -6.77
N ALA A 80 -11.27 2.13 -7.44
CA ALA A 80 -10.03 1.53 -7.91
C ALA A 80 -9.25 2.47 -8.84
N ASP A 81 -9.94 3.12 -9.77
CA ASP A 81 -9.32 4.02 -10.75
C ASP A 81 -8.65 5.24 -10.09
N GLU A 82 -9.29 5.79 -9.05
CA GLU A 82 -8.74 6.90 -8.29
C GLU A 82 -7.51 6.48 -7.47
N LEU A 83 -7.56 5.29 -6.88
CA LEU A 83 -6.44 4.71 -6.16
C LEU A 83 -5.26 4.46 -7.11
N PHE A 84 -5.51 3.87 -8.29
CA PHE A 84 -4.47 3.55 -9.27
C PHE A 84 -3.96 4.75 -10.04
N GLY A 85 -4.78 5.79 -10.22
CA GLY A 85 -4.38 7.06 -10.85
C GLY A 85 -3.55 7.98 -9.96
N SER A 86 -3.50 7.74 -8.64
CA SER A 86 -2.73 8.58 -7.70
C SER A 86 -1.24 8.24 -7.66
N ASP A 87 -0.37 9.25 -7.56
CA ASP A 87 1.07 9.07 -7.35
C ASP A 87 1.40 8.89 -5.85
N ALA A 88 0.58 9.50 -5.00
CA ALA A 88 0.69 9.43 -3.55
C ALA A 88 -0.67 9.15 -2.90
N VAL A 89 -0.67 8.35 -1.83
CA VAL A 89 -1.84 8.04 -1.02
C VAL A 89 -1.55 8.43 0.42
N VAL A 90 -2.40 9.31 0.96
CA VAL A 90 -2.39 9.73 2.36
C VAL A 90 -3.63 9.18 3.04
N VAL A 91 -3.44 8.35 4.08
CA VAL A 91 -4.54 7.69 4.79
C VAL A 91 -4.70 8.24 6.20
N GLY A 92 -5.91 8.66 6.54
CA GLY A 92 -6.29 9.24 7.83
C GLY A 92 -7.24 8.37 8.64
N SER A 93 -7.00 8.28 9.95
CA SER A 93 -7.90 7.54 10.85
C SER A 93 -8.08 8.24 12.21
N PRO A 94 -9.27 8.17 12.84
CA PRO A 94 -9.33 8.30 14.29
C PRO A 94 -8.60 7.12 14.94
N VAL A 95 -8.03 7.34 16.12
CA VAL A 95 -7.42 6.27 16.91
C VAL A 95 -8.49 5.52 17.67
N TYR A 96 -8.64 4.23 17.37
CA TYR A 96 -9.44 3.29 18.15
C TYR A 96 -8.52 2.23 18.75
N TRP A 97 -8.33 2.30 20.07
CA TRP A 97 -7.45 1.40 20.83
C TRP A 97 -6.05 1.22 20.20
N SER A 98 -5.37 2.35 19.95
CA SER A 98 -4.04 2.39 19.32
C SER A 98 -3.97 1.75 17.93
N ASN A 99 -5.12 1.68 17.24
CA ASN A 99 -5.21 1.16 15.89
C ASN A 99 -6.03 2.09 14.98
N MET A 100 -6.01 1.80 13.69
CA MET A 100 -6.87 2.43 12.70
C MET A 100 -8.33 2.02 12.91
N SER A 101 -9.27 2.77 12.34
CA SER A 101 -10.69 2.39 12.39
C SER A 101 -10.96 1.13 11.56
N GLY A 102 -12.02 0.41 11.91
CA GLY A 102 -12.49 -0.72 11.12
C GLY A 102 -12.73 -0.34 9.65
N GLU A 103 -13.30 0.84 9.39
CA GLU A 103 -13.51 1.37 8.03
C GLU A 103 -12.22 1.53 7.22
N VAL A 104 -11.15 2.05 7.85
CA VAL A 104 -9.84 2.19 7.19
C VAL A 104 -9.25 0.80 6.91
N LYS A 105 -9.39 -0.13 7.84
CA LYS A 105 -8.92 -1.51 7.63
C LYS A 105 -9.70 -2.21 6.53
N THR A 106 -11.02 -2.07 6.48
CA THR A 106 -11.88 -2.59 5.41
C THR A 106 -11.47 -2.00 4.06
N PHE A 107 -11.16 -0.71 3.99
CA PHE A 107 -10.63 -0.11 2.77
C PHE A 107 -9.34 -0.77 2.27
N PHE A 108 -8.39 -1.04 3.17
CA PHE A 108 -7.18 -1.77 2.79
C PHE A 108 -7.47 -3.21 2.39
N ASP A 109 -8.42 -3.90 3.03
CA ASP A 109 -8.79 -5.26 2.66
C ASP A 109 -9.43 -5.30 1.26
N ARG A 110 -10.22 -4.29 0.91
CA ARG A 110 -10.82 -4.12 -0.44
C ARG A 110 -9.78 -3.95 -1.53
N TRP A 111 -8.54 -3.51 -1.23
CA TRP A 111 -7.48 -3.40 -2.24
C TRP A 111 -7.19 -4.75 -2.91
N GLN A 112 -7.14 -5.81 -2.11
CA GLN A 112 -6.92 -7.16 -2.61
C GLN A 112 -8.18 -7.73 -3.27
N PHE A 113 -9.32 -7.65 -2.58
CA PHE A 113 -10.52 -8.41 -2.97
C PHE A 113 -11.42 -7.72 -4.00
N GLU A 114 -11.37 -6.39 -4.09
CA GLU A 114 -12.26 -5.60 -4.95
C GLU A 114 -11.49 -4.84 -6.03
N PHE A 115 -10.35 -4.22 -5.67
CA PHE A 115 -9.58 -3.43 -6.62
C PHE A 115 -8.58 -4.28 -7.45
N GLY A 116 -8.29 -5.50 -7.00
CA GLY A 116 -7.41 -6.43 -7.71
C GLY A 116 -5.96 -5.92 -7.79
N VAL A 117 -5.39 -5.49 -6.66
CA VAL A 117 -3.99 -5.05 -6.63
C VAL A 117 -3.02 -6.18 -6.97
N PHE A 118 -3.32 -7.41 -6.57
CA PHE A 118 -2.56 -8.61 -6.94
C PHE A 118 -3.23 -9.29 -8.15
N PRO A 119 -2.48 -9.82 -9.14
CA PRO A 119 -1.02 -10.06 -9.15
C PRO A 119 -0.16 -8.93 -9.72
N GLU A 120 -0.75 -7.82 -10.15
CA GLU A 120 -0.06 -6.76 -10.92
C GLU A 120 0.71 -5.76 -10.05
N TRP A 121 0.57 -5.83 -8.72
CA TRP A 121 1.22 -4.95 -7.74
C TRP A 121 1.09 -3.46 -8.09
N LYS A 122 -0.13 -3.02 -8.45
CA LYS A 122 -0.42 -1.67 -8.96
C LYS A 122 -0.07 -0.52 -8.01
N MET A 123 0.17 -0.82 -6.74
CA MET A 123 0.52 0.17 -5.71
C MET A 123 2.04 0.29 -5.49
N ARG A 124 2.84 -0.51 -6.19
CA ARG A 124 4.30 -0.45 -6.14
C ARG A 124 4.80 0.93 -6.57
N ASN A 125 5.84 1.42 -5.89
CA ASN A 125 6.49 2.73 -6.13
C ASN A 125 5.62 3.97 -5.87
N LYS A 126 4.43 3.83 -5.27
CA LYS A 126 3.63 4.98 -4.83
C LYS A 126 4.09 5.48 -3.46
N VAL A 127 3.93 6.79 -3.23
CA VAL A 127 4.25 7.39 -1.93
C VAL A 127 3.10 7.14 -0.96
N GLY A 128 3.38 6.57 0.21
CA GLY A 128 2.41 6.38 1.29
C GLY A 128 2.65 7.34 2.44
N ALA A 129 1.59 7.94 2.98
CA ALA A 129 1.64 8.74 4.20
C ALA A 129 0.42 8.45 5.10
N ALA A 130 0.57 8.71 6.40
CA ALA A 130 -0.47 8.45 7.39
C ALA A 130 -0.65 9.65 8.32
N PHE A 131 -1.87 9.85 8.78
CA PHE A 131 -2.17 10.76 9.89
C PHE A 131 -3.25 10.17 10.80
N ALA A 132 -3.24 10.59 12.06
CA ALA A 132 -4.20 10.10 13.04
C ALA A 132 -4.70 11.22 13.97
N THR A 133 -5.98 11.15 14.34
CA THR A 133 -6.59 12.01 15.36
C THR A 133 -7.00 11.17 16.57
N GLY A 134 -7.08 11.78 17.76
CA GLY A 134 -7.57 11.05 18.93
C GLY A 134 -7.82 11.99 20.10
N GLY A 135 -8.59 11.53 21.09
CA GLY A 135 -9.16 12.39 22.13
C GLY A 135 -8.19 13.01 23.13
N GLN A 136 -6.93 12.55 23.17
CA GLN A 136 -5.89 13.07 24.08
C GLN A 136 -4.56 13.20 23.33
N VAL A 137 -3.61 13.95 23.87
CA VAL A 137 -2.28 14.11 23.26
C VAL A 137 -1.60 12.75 23.07
N SER A 138 -1.54 11.93 24.14
CA SER A 138 -0.90 10.61 24.14
C SER A 138 -1.90 9.46 23.90
N SER A 139 -2.80 9.60 22.93
CA SER A 139 -3.86 8.60 22.69
C SER A 139 -3.45 7.46 21.73
N GLY A 140 -2.15 7.17 21.57
CA GLY A 140 -1.66 6.13 20.65
C GLY A 140 -1.68 6.51 19.17
N LYS A 141 -1.60 7.81 18.82
CA LYS A 141 -1.66 8.28 17.43
C LYS A 141 -0.48 7.78 16.61
N GLU A 142 0.70 7.77 17.22
CA GLU A 142 1.96 7.31 16.64
C GLU A 142 1.87 5.83 16.28
N VAL A 143 1.31 5.03 17.19
CA VAL A 143 1.10 3.59 16.96
C VAL A 143 0.10 3.38 15.82
N THR A 144 -1.01 4.11 15.81
CA THR A 144 -1.98 4.05 14.69
C THR A 144 -1.37 4.46 13.36
N MET A 145 -0.53 5.50 13.31
CA MET A 145 0.18 5.88 12.08
C MET A 145 1.12 4.75 11.62
N LEU A 146 1.83 4.11 12.55
CA LEU A 146 2.67 2.95 12.24
C LEU A 146 1.87 1.76 11.71
N THR A 147 0.67 1.48 12.22
CA THR A 147 -0.15 0.37 11.70
C THR A 147 -0.63 0.65 10.27
N ILE A 148 -1.00 1.90 9.96
CA ILE A 148 -1.36 2.32 8.59
C ILE A 148 -0.16 2.15 7.64
N LEU A 149 1.01 2.63 8.06
CA LEU A 149 2.25 2.52 7.29
C LEU A 149 2.66 1.05 7.07
N ALA A 150 2.49 0.20 8.07
CA ALA A 150 2.80 -1.23 7.96
C ALA A 150 1.95 -1.92 6.88
N VAL A 151 0.67 -1.57 6.75
CA VAL A 151 -0.20 -2.10 5.69
C VAL A 151 0.26 -1.63 4.32
N MET A 152 0.61 -0.34 4.18
CA MET A 152 1.08 0.22 2.90
C MET A 152 2.44 -0.37 2.47
N LEU A 153 3.33 -0.66 3.41
CA LEU A 153 4.62 -1.31 3.13
C LEU A 153 4.48 -2.77 2.69
N GLY A 154 3.43 -3.47 3.12
CA GLY A 154 3.18 -4.85 2.71
C GLY A 154 2.82 -5.04 1.23
N ASN A 155 2.58 -3.95 0.50
CA ASN A 155 2.03 -3.94 -0.85
C ASN A 155 3.04 -3.44 -1.90
N GLN A 156 4.26 -3.98 -1.86
CA GLN A 156 5.40 -3.63 -2.73
C GLN A 156 5.56 -4.59 -3.91
#